data_AF-A8ZYY1-F1
#
_entry.id   AF-A8ZYY1-F1
#
_cell.length_a   1.000
_cell.length_b   1.000
_cell.length_c   1.000
_cell.angle_alpha   90.00
_cell.angle_beta   90.00
_cell.angle_gamma   90.00
#
_symmetry.space_group_name_H-M   'P 1'
#
loop_
_entity.id
_entity.type
_entity.pdbx_description
1 polymer ?
#
loop_
_entity_poly.entity_id
_entity_poly.type
_entity_poly.pdbx_seq_one_letter_code
_entity_poly.pdbx_strand_id
1 'polypeptide(L)'
;MKETVKKKPGKGNKGKASSTPPPGGKRKTAIRVKTLADLRRFMARTLNELDADKIVDGKARVLGYLCSVLMGIIKDGDLESRILKLEQEASKNEHN
;
A
#
# COMPACT_ATOMS: atom_id res chain seq x y z
N MET A 1 5.30 77.62 14.73
CA MET A 1 6.13 77.69 13.52
C MET A 1 6.17 76.31 12.89
N LYS A 2 6.01 76.25 11.58
CA LYS A 2 5.91 75.02 10.78
C LYS A 2 7.29 74.39 10.67
N GLU A 3 7.36 73.05 10.72
CA GLU A 3 8.26 72.33 9.83
C GLU A 3 7.75 70.89 9.62
N THR A 4 7.71 70.52 8.36
CA THR A 4 7.22 69.24 7.83
C THR A 4 8.41 68.57 7.19
N VAL A 5 8.65 67.28 7.48
CA VAL A 5 9.58 66.45 6.71
C VAL A 5 8.94 65.12 6.33
N LYS A 6 9.15 64.80 5.05
CA LYS A 6 8.53 63.83 4.13
C LYS A 6 9.03 62.37 4.27
N LYS A 7 8.22 61.45 3.71
CA LYS A 7 8.53 60.11 3.09
C LYS A 7 8.83 58.97 4.08
N LYS A 8 8.38 57.72 3.92
CA LYS A 8 7.85 56.89 2.81
C LYS A 8 7.08 55.67 3.40
N PRO A 9 6.18 54.99 2.66
CA PRO A 9 5.49 53.79 3.12
C PRO A 9 6.37 52.54 2.88
N GLY A 10 6.58 51.75 3.93
CA GLY A 10 7.46 50.59 3.93
C GLY A 10 6.71 49.26 4.11
N LYS A 11 6.51 48.58 2.98
CA LYS A 11 6.47 47.11 2.78
C LYS A 11 5.48 46.28 3.60
N GLY A 12 4.46 45.77 2.90
CA GLY A 12 3.61 44.70 3.37
C GLY A 12 4.39 43.41 3.62
N ASN A 13 3.99 42.67 4.66
CA ASN A 13 4.39 41.29 4.85
C ASN A 13 3.17 40.39 4.60
N LYS A 14 3.08 39.87 3.38
CA LYS A 14 2.22 38.72 3.06
C LYS A 14 2.94 37.46 3.54
N GLY A 15 2.20 36.61 4.26
CA GLY A 15 2.44 35.17 4.24
C GLY A 15 3.22 34.62 5.43
N LYS A 16 2.48 34.08 6.40
CA LYS A 16 2.81 32.74 6.90
C LYS A 16 1.49 32.04 7.19
N ALA A 17 0.87 31.53 6.13
CA ALA A 17 -0.09 30.45 6.28
C ALA A 17 0.66 29.36 7.05
N SER A 18 0.24 29.12 8.28
CA SER A 18 0.69 28.00 9.09
C SER A 18 0.43 26.75 8.27
N SER A 19 1.47 26.21 7.65
CA SER A 19 1.44 24.89 7.03
C SER A 19 1.39 23.86 8.14
N THR A 20 0.27 23.81 8.85
CA THR A 20 -0.08 22.62 9.62
C THR A 20 -0.47 21.60 8.56
N PRO A 21 0.35 20.57 8.29
CA PRO A 21 -0.10 19.51 7.40
C PRO A 21 -1.41 18.96 7.98
N PRO A 22 -2.43 18.69 7.14
CA PRO A 22 -3.69 18.14 7.62
C PRO A 22 -3.39 16.84 8.39
N PRO A 23 -4.12 16.53 9.49
CA PRO A 23 -3.94 15.31 10.23
C PRO A 23 -4.52 14.14 9.43
N GLY A 24 -3.85 13.79 8.33
CA GLY A 24 -3.98 12.52 7.65
C GLY A 24 -3.27 11.49 8.50
N GLY A 25 -3.83 11.16 9.66
CA GLY A 25 -3.39 10.02 10.45
C GLY A 25 -3.29 8.82 9.52
N LYS A 26 -2.09 8.23 9.43
CA LYS A 26 -1.84 7.04 8.61
C LYS A 26 -2.79 5.97 9.12
N ARG A 27 -3.95 5.81 8.49
CA ARG A 27 -4.81 4.65 8.74
C ARG A 27 -3.89 3.47 8.47
N LYS A 28 -3.64 2.64 9.49
CA LYS A 28 -3.01 1.34 9.28
C LYS A 28 -4.03 0.52 8.48
N THR A 29 -4.09 0.75 7.17
CA THR A 29 -4.89 -0.08 6.28
C THR A 29 -4.31 -1.48 6.45
N ALA A 30 -5.07 -2.35 7.11
CA ALA A 30 -4.68 -3.75 7.25
C ALA A 30 -4.31 -4.25 5.86
N ILE A 31 -3.07 -4.74 5.69
CA ILE A 31 -2.60 -5.23 4.40
C ILE A 31 -3.46 -6.44 4.06
N ARG A 32 -4.37 -6.27 3.11
CA ARG A 32 -5.18 -7.37 2.59
C ARG A 32 -4.40 -8.03 1.47
N VAL A 33 -3.87 -9.21 1.74
CA VAL A 33 -3.15 -9.99 0.75
C VAL A 33 -4.17 -10.78 -0.06
N LYS A 34 -4.53 -10.27 -1.24
CA LYS A 34 -5.50 -10.93 -2.14
C LYS A 34 -4.84 -11.57 -3.34
N THR A 35 -3.71 -11.02 -3.78
CA THR A 35 -3.00 -11.45 -4.98
C THR A 35 -1.59 -11.92 -4.64
N LEU A 36 -0.98 -12.69 -5.55
CA LEU A 36 0.43 -13.06 -5.45
C LEU A 36 1.36 -11.82 -5.45
N ALA A 37 0.96 -10.74 -6.11
CA ALA A 37 1.71 -9.48 -6.11
C ALA A 37 1.70 -8.81 -4.72
N ASP A 38 0.56 -8.81 -4.04
CA ASP A 38 0.45 -8.32 -2.66
C ASP A 38 1.28 -9.17 -1.72
N LEU A 39 1.23 -10.49 -1.89
CA LEU A 39 2.02 -11.43 -1.09
C LEU A 39 3.52 -11.20 -1.28
N ARG A 40 3.97 -11.01 -2.52
CA ARG A 40 5.36 -10.66 -2.83
C ARG A 40 5.79 -9.37 -2.14
N ARG A 41 4.96 -8.32 -2.19
CA ARG A 41 5.27 -7.03 -1.52
C ARG A 41 5.33 -7.19 -0.01
N PHE A 42 4.41 -7.96 0.57
CA PHE A 42 4.40 -8.26 1.99
C PHE A 42 5.66 -9.02 2.41
N MET A 43 6.00 -10.10 1.70
CA MET A 43 7.20 -10.91 1.98
C MET A 43 8.49 -10.11 1.86
N ALA A 44 8.62 -9.27 0.82
CA ALA A 44 9.79 -8.41 0.67
C ALA A 44 9.96 -7.46 1.87
N ARG A 45 8.86 -6.91 2.39
CA ARG A 45 8.88 -6.09 3.59
C ARG A 45 9.27 -6.89 4.83
N THR A 46 8.66 -8.05 5.04
CA THR A 46 8.94 -8.91 6.19
C THR A 46 10.40 -9.39 6.20
N LEU A 47 10.98 -9.69 5.03
CA LEU A 47 12.39 -10.05 4.89
C LEU A 47 13.30 -8.89 5.26
N ASN A 48 13.04 -7.67 4.76
CA ASN A 48 13.81 -6.49 5.12
C ASN A 48 13.67 -6.12 6.61
N GLU A 49 12.51 -6.39 7.21
CA GLU A 49 12.29 -6.19 8.64
C GLU A 49 13.02 -7.26 9.48
N LEU A 50 13.14 -8.49 8.99
CA LEU A 50 13.94 -9.54 9.62
C LEU A 50 15.43 -9.23 9.55
N ASP A 51 15.92 -8.86 8.37
CA ASP A 51 17.32 -8.51 8.12
C ASP A 51 17.79 -7.30 8.95
N ALA A 52 16.85 -6.40 9.28
CA ALA A 52 17.09 -5.27 10.15
C ALA A 52 16.85 -5.57 11.66
N ASP A 53 16.69 -6.83 12.05
CA ASP A 53 16.40 -7.29 13.42
C ASP A 53 15.17 -6.62 14.08
N LYS A 54 14.20 -6.19 13.26
CA LYS A 54 12.97 -5.52 13.75
C LYS A 54 11.87 -6.50 14.13
N ILE A 55 11.99 -7.76 13.73
CA ILE A 55 11.05 -8.83 14.05
C ILE A 55 11.79 -10.03 14.64
N VAL A 56 11.09 -10.77 15.51
CA VAL A 56 11.62 -11.99 16.14
C VAL A 56 11.57 -13.15 15.14
N ASP A 57 12.65 -13.92 15.04
CA ASP A 57 12.79 -15.08 14.13
C ASP A 57 11.60 -16.04 14.17
N GLY A 58 11.10 -16.35 15.37
CA GLY A 58 9.95 -17.22 15.54
C GLY A 58 8.69 -16.69 14.84
N LYS A 59 8.46 -15.37 14.90
CA LYS A 59 7.34 -14.72 14.19
C LYS A 59 7.57 -14.74 12.69
N ALA A 60 8.80 -14.49 12.22
CA ALA A 60 9.13 -14.52 10.80
C ALA A 60 8.91 -15.91 10.20
N ARG A 61 9.29 -16.97 10.92
CA ARG A 61 9.10 -18.36 10.49
C ARG A 61 7.62 -18.71 10.34
N VAL A 62 6.79 -18.33 11.31
CA VAL A 62 5.32 -18.52 11.25
C VAL A 62 4.71 -17.71 10.10
N LEU A 63 5.11 -16.45 9.92
CA LEU A 63 4.65 -15.62 8.81
C LEU A 63 4.99 -16.24 7.45
N GLY A 64 6.21 -16.77 7.30
CA GLY A 64 6.63 -17.46 6.08
C GLY A 64 5.76 -18.68 5.76
N TYR A 65 5.45 -19.50 6.75
CA TYR A 65 4.55 -20.64 6.59
C TYR A 65 3.15 -20.23 6.14
N LEU A 66 2.54 -19.25 6.82
CA LEU A 66 1.22 -18.72 6.45
C LEU A 66 1.21 -18.14 5.03
N CYS A 67 2.29 -17.46 4.63
CA CYS A 67 2.46 -16.95 3.28
C CYS A 67 2.54 -18.07 2.23
N SER A 68 3.19 -19.18 2.55
CA SER A 68 3.24 -20.36 1.66
C SER A 68 1.87 -21.00 1.46
N VAL A 69 1.10 -21.15 2.54
CA VAL A 69 -0.28 -21.68 2.46
C VAL A 69 -1.17 -20.74 1.65
N LEU A 70 -1.12 -19.43 1.92
CA LEU A 70 -1.90 -18.44 1.18
C LEU A 70 -1.53 -18.41 -0.31
N MET A 71 -0.25 -18.58 -0.64
CA MET A 71 0.19 -18.72 -2.03
C MET A 71 -0.47 -19.91 -2.72
N GLY A 72 -0.60 -21.05 -2.05
CA GLY A 72 -1.30 -22.24 -2.56
C GLY A 72 -2.75 -21.92 -2.87
N ILE A 73 -3.48 -21.41 -1.88
CA ILE A 73 -4.92 -21.06 -2.01
C ILE A 73 -5.17 -20.10 -3.19
N ILE A 74 -4.33 -19.07 -3.34
CA ILE A 74 -4.48 -18.12 -4.46
C ILE A 74 -4.25 -18.82 -5.81
N LYS A 75 -3.21 -19.65 -5.92
CA LYS A 75 -2.91 -20.39 -7.15
C LYS A 75 -4.01 -21.38 -7.51
N ASP A 76 -4.51 -22.12 -6.53
CA ASP A 76 -5.54 -23.14 -6.75
C ASP A 76 -6.85 -22.48 -7.19
N GLY A 77 -7.26 -21.37 -6.55
CA GLY A 77 -8.43 -20.61 -6.97
C GLY A 77 -8.32 -19.99 -8.36
N ASP A 78 -7.13 -19.51 -8.74
CA ASP A 78 -6.86 -19.01 -10.10
C ASP A 78 -6.93 -20.14 -11.15
N LEU A 79 -6.46 -21.35 -10.79
CA LEU A 79 -6.52 -22.53 -11.66
C LEU A 79 -7.95 -23.04 -11.83
N GLU A 80 -8.71 -23.18 -10.74
CA GLU A 80 -10.13 -23.55 -10.79
C GLU A 80 -10.92 -22.58 -11.66
N SER A 81 -10.68 -21.27 -11.50
CA SER A 81 -11.32 -20.23 -12.31
C SER A 81 -10.98 -20.35 -13.80
N ARG A 82 -9.77 -20.78 -14.14
CA ARG A 82 -9.34 -21.00 -15.53
C ARG A 82 -9.94 -22.28 -16.11
N ILE A 83 -9.98 -23.36 -15.33
CA ILE A 83 -10.60 -24.63 -15.74
C ILE A 83 -12.09 -24.42 -16.03
N LEU A 84 -12.81 -23.76 -15.12
CA LEU A 84 -14.24 -23.48 -15.31
C LEU A 84 -14.52 -22.71 -16.61
N LYS A 85 -13.66 -21.74 -16.97
CA LYS A 85 -13.79 -21.01 -18.24
C LYS A 85 -13.60 -21.91 -19.46
N LEU A 86 -12.58 -22.77 -19.42
CA LEU A 86 -12.31 -23.72 -20.50
C LEU A 86 -13.45 -24.73 -20.66
N GLU A 87 -13.99 -25.24 -19.56
CA GLU A 87 -15.15 -26.15 -19.57
C GLU A 87 -16.37 -25.47 -20.19
N GLN A 88 -16.64 -24.21 -19.83
CA GLN A 88 -17.73 -23.43 -20.42
C GLN A 88 -17.55 -23.19 -21.93
N GLU A 89 -16.32 -22.94 -22.38
CA GLU A 89 -15.99 -22.77 -23.80
C GLU A 89 -16.13 -24.09 -24.57
N ALA A 90 -15.66 -25.19 -23.99
CA ALA A 90 -15.81 -26.53 -24.57
C ALA A 90 -17.29 -26.92 -24.73
N SER A 91 -18.10 -26.73 -23.67
CA SER A 91 -19.53 -27.02 -23.74
C SER A 91 -20.27 -26.18 -24.79
N LYS A 92 -19.88 -24.91 -24.97
CA LYS A 92 -20.47 -24.06 -26.03
C LYS A 92 -20.15 -24.57 -27.44
N ASN A 93 -18.94 -25.06 -27.65
CA ASN A 93 -18.51 -25.60 -28.94
C ASN A 93 -19.20 -26.93 -29.27
N GLU A 94 -19.56 -27.76 -28.28
CA GLU A 94 -20.30 -29.01 -28.52
C GLU A 94 -21.77 -28.80 -28.90
N HIS A 95 -22.36 -27.65 -28.56
CA HIS A 95 -23.76 -27.34 -28.85
C HIS A 95 -23.96 -26.54 -30.15
N ASN A 96 -22.89 -26.29 -30.91
CA ASN A 96 -22.89 -25.48 -32.13
C ASN A 96 -22.34 -26.25 -33.33
#